data_AF-A0AMB8-F1
#
_entry.id   AF-A0AMB8-F1
#
_cell.length_a   1.000
_cell.length_b   1.000
_cell.length_c   1.000
_cell.angle_alpha   90.00
_cell.angle_beta   90.00
_cell.angle_gamma   90.00
#
_symmetry.space_group_name_H-M   'P 1'
#
loop_
_entity.id
_entity.type
_entity.pdbx_description
1 polymer ?
#
loop_
_entity_poly.entity_id
_entity_poly.type
_entity_poly.pdbx_seq_one_letter_code
_entity_poly.pdbx_strand_id
1 'polypeptide(L)' 'MFMEKKHFDLNDIVEMKKPHPCGTNRFKIIRMGMDIRIKCEGCGHSVMIPRREFERKVKKILVKAVQE' A
#
# COMPACT_ATOMS: atom_id res chain seq x y z
N MET A 1 10.17 -21.71 -7.52
CA MET A 1 10.03 -20.86 -6.32
C MET A 1 8.73 -20.08 -6.42
N PHE A 2 7.68 -20.57 -5.77
CA PHE A 2 6.38 -19.89 -5.71
C PHE A 2 6.51 -18.74 -4.72
N MET A 3 6.80 -17.53 -5.19
CA MET A 3 6.61 -16.35 -4.37
C MET A 3 5.11 -16.25 -4.08
N GLU A 4 4.72 -16.52 -2.83
CA GLU A 4 3.37 -16.29 -2.34
C GLU A 4 2.98 -14.84 -2.65
N LYS A 5 2.12 -14.67 -3.66
CA LYS A 5 1.62 -13.36 -4.07
C LYS A 5 0.86 -12.80 -2.87
N LYS A 6 1.37 -11.75 -2.23
CA LYS A 6 0.58 -10.98 -1.27
C LYS A 6 -0.58 -10.37 -2.06
N HIS A 7 -1.78 -10.87 -1.83
CA HIS A 7 -2.99 -10.28 -2.38
C HIS A 7 -3.26 -8.99 -1.62
N PHE A 8 -3.39 -7.91 -2.38
CA PHE A 8 -3.78 -6.60 -1.90
C PHE A 8 -5.06 -6.23 -2.63
N ASP A 9 -5.98 -5.60 -1.91
CA ASP A 9 -7.27 -5.17 -2.40
C ASP A 9 -7.38 -3.66 -2.45
N LEU A 10 -8.35 -3.19 -3.23
CA LEU A 10 -8.65 -1.77 -3.39
C LEU A 10 -9.20 -1.27 -2.04
N ASN A 11 -8.70 -0.12 -1.56
CA ASN A 11 -8.92 0.42 -0.22
C ASN A 11 -8.14 -0.23 0.93
N ASP A 12 -7.26 -1.21 0.68
CA ASP A 12 -6.39 -1.73 1.73
C ASP A 12 -5.49 -0.63 2.32
N ILE A 13 -5.27 -0.71 3.62
CA ILE A 13 -4.30 0.15 4.32
C ILE A 13 -3.07 -0.68 4.62
N VAL A 14 -1.95 -0.31 4.00
CA VAL A 14 -0.66 -0.95 4.17
C VAL A 14 0.30 -0.08 4.94
N GLU A 15 1.24 -0.71 5.62
CA GLU A 15 2.37 -0.04 6.26
C GLU A 15 3.62 -0.18 5.39
N MET A 16 4.26 0.94 5.07
CA MET A 16 5.54 0.93 4.36
C MET A 16 6.72 0.75 5.31
N LYS A 17 7.78 0.09 4.83
CA LYS A 17 9.04 -0.05 5.58
C LYS A 17 9.81 1.27 5.71
N LYS A 18 9.69 2.15 4.71
CA LYS A 18 10.33 3.47 4.78
C LYS A 18 9.47 4.40 5.65
N PRO A 19 10.09 5.14 6.58
CA PRO A 19 9.38 6.13 7.37
C PRO A 19 8.85 7.21 6.43
N HIS A 20 7.56 7.51 6.54
CA HIS A 20 6.97 8.64 5.85
C HIS A 20 7.21 9.92 6.67
N PRO A 21 7.60 11.05 6.06
CA PRO A 21 7.92 12.30 6.76
C PRO A 21 6.79 12.88 7.61
N CYS A 22 5.54 12.43 7.44
CA CYS A 22 4.42 12.86 8.30
C CYS A 22 4.27 12.07 9.61
N GLY A 23 5.16 11.11 9.90
CA GLY A 23 5.06 10.24 11.08
C GLY A 23 3.99 9.13 10.97
N THR A 24 3.10 9.20 9.99
CA THR A 24 2.09 8.17 9.71
C THR A 24 2.57 7.27 8.58
N ASN A 25 2.92 6.03 8.91
CA ASN A 25 3.39 5.03 7.92
C ASN A 25 2.25 4.27 7.23
N ARG A 26 1.01 4.77 7.32
CA ARG A 26 -0.20 4.14 6.79
C ARG A 26 -0.53 4.69 5.41
N PHE A 27 -0.65 3.80 4.43
CA PHE A 27 -0.97 4.11 3.06
C PHE A 27 -2.19 3.34 2.61
N LYS A 28 -3.22 4.05 2.19
CA LYS A 28 -4.44 3.50 1.61
C LYS A 28 -4.28 3.32 0.10
N ILE A 29 -4.58 2.14 -0.39
CA ILE A 29 -4.58 1.84 -1.82
C ILE A 29 -5.84 2.44 -2.44
N ILE A 30 -5.68 3.43 -3.32
CA ILE A 30 -6.81 4.08 -4.02
C ILE A 30 -6.98 3.55 -5.44
N ARG A 31 -5.94 2.97 -6.04
CA ARG A 31 -6.01 2.39 -7.38
C ARG A 31 -5.10 1.18 -7.50
N MET A 32 -5.60 0.13 -8.12
CA MET A 32 -4.84 -1.07 -8.46
C MET A 32 -4.84 -1.27 -9.97
N GLY A 33 -3.65 -1.51 -10.52
CA GLY A 33 -3.41 -1.71 -11.95
C GLY A 33 -1.96 -2.12 -12.18
N MET A 34 -1.37 -1.72 -13.30
CA MET A 34 0.09 -1.82 -13.51
C MET A 34 0.85 -0.93 -12.51
N ASP A 35 0.34 0.29 -12.30
CA ASP A 35 0.78 1.23 -11.28
C ASP A 35 -0.22 1.28 -10.14
N ILE A 36 0.27 1.17 -8.92
CA ILE A 36 -0.55 1.25 -7.72
C ILE A 36 -0.50 2.70 -7.23
N ARG A 37 -1.67 3.32 -7.10
CA ARG A 37 -1.77 4.63 -6.45
C ARG A 37 -2.10 4.41 -4.99
N ILE A 38 -1.27 4.99 -4.14
CA ILE A 38 -1.43 4.96 -2.69
C ILE A 38 -1.60 6.37 -2.16
N LYS A 39 -2.44 6.54 -1.14
CA LYS A 39 -2.66 7.79 -0.43
C LYS A 39 -2.25 7.64 1.01
N CYS A 40 -1.40 8.51 1.51
CA CYS A 40 -1.10 8.52 2.94
C CYS A 40 -2.33 9.00 3.72
N GLU A 41 -2.75 8.25 4.73
CA GLU A 41 -3.90 8.63 5.58
C GLU A 41 -3.57 9.81 6.51
N GLY A 42 -2.28 10.02 6.84
CA GLY A 42 -1.86 11.09 7.76
C GLY A 42 -1.68 12.47 7.12
N CYS A 43 -1.27 12.53 5.85
CA CYS A 43 -1.02 13.80 5.16
C CYS A 43 -1.79 13.95 3.83
N GLY A 44 -2.54 12.94 3.42
CA GLY A 44 -3.31 12.95 2.17
C GLY A 44 -2.45 12.87 0.90
N HIS A 45 -1.13 12.71 1.01
CA HIS A 45 -0.22 12.69 -0.14
C HIS A 45 -0.44 11.43 -0.98
N SER A 46 -0.68 11.60 -2.27
CA SER A 46 -0.88 10.49 -3.20
C SER A 46 0.37 10.21 -4.01
N VAL A 47 0.86 8.97 -3.99
CA VAL A 47 2.05 8.53 -4.72
C VAL A 47 1.66 7.42 -5.68
N MET A 48 2.21 7.45 -6.90
CA MET A 48 2.16 6.31 -7.83
C MET A 48 3.44 5.51 -7.71
N ILE A 49 3.31 4.21 -7.47
CA ILE A 49 4.41 3.27 -7.39
C ILE A 49 4.07 2.04 -8.24
N PRO A 50 5.00 1.53 -9.05
CA PRO A 50 4.79 0.31 -9.80
C PRO A 50 4.63 -0.88 -8.84
N ARG A 51 3.74 -1.82 -9.20
CA ARG A 51 3.39 -2.96 -8.34
C ARG A 51 4.60 -3.71 -7.76
N ARG A 52 5.63 -3.98 -8.58
CA ARG A 52 6.86 -4.67 -8.14
C ARG A 52 7.58 -3.96 -6.99
N GLU A 53 7.64 -2.63 -7.05
CA GLU A 53 8.26 -1.85 -5.98
C GLU A 53 7.36 -1.77 -4.74
N PHE A 54 6.05 -1.66 -4.93
CA PHE A 54 5.08 -1.66 -3.83
C PHE A 54 5.20 -2.93 -2.99
N GLU A 55 5.17 -4.11 -3.62
CA GLU A 55 5.27 -5.39 -2.92
C GLU A 55 6.59 -5.54 -2.13
N ARG A 56 7.69 -4.95 -2.63
CA ARG A 56 8.99 -4.92 -1.94
C ARG A 56 9.04 -3.94 -0.78
N LYS A 57 8.39 -2.77 -0.90
CA LYS A 57 8.42 -1.67 0.08
C LYS A 57 7.38 -1.85 1.20
N VAL A 58 6.31 -2.61 0.96
CA VAL A 58 5.30 -2.90 1.97
C VAL A 58 5.86 -3.83 3.04
N LYS A 59 5.67 -3.44 4.29
CA LYS A 59 6.03 -4.23 5.47
C LYS A 59 4.94 -5.23 5.79
N LYS A 60 3.72 -4.74 6.00
CA LYS A 60 2.51 -5.50 6.37
C LYS A 60 1.25 -4.76 5.93
N ILE A 61 0.14 -5.49 5.84
CA ILE A 61 -1.20 -4.92 5.67
C ILE A 61 -1.73 -4.65 7.09
N LEU A 62 -2.17 -3.41 7.36
CA LEU A 62 -2.73 -3.00 8.65
C LEU A 62 -4.24 -3.23 8.70
N VAL A 63 -4.93 -2.83 7.64
CA VAL A 63 -6.38 -2.98 7.52
C VAL A 63 -6.65 -3.53 6.14
N LYS A 64 -7.34 -4.66 6.09
CA LYS A 64 -7.90 -5.14 4.83
C LYS A 64 -9.22 -4.43 4.57
N ALA A 65 -9.44 -3.97 3.34
CA ALA A 65 -10.75 -3.58 2.90
C ALA A 65 -11.65 -4.82 2.98
N VAL A 66 -12.48 -4.87 4.00
CA VAL A 66 -13.47 -5.95 4.17
C VAL A 66 -14.38 -5.87 2.96
N GLN A 67 -14.27 -6.86 2.07
CA GLN A 67 -15.28 -7.13 1.06
C GLN A 67 -16.47 -7.75 1.80
N GLU A 68 -17.54 -7.00 1.93
CA GLU A 68 -18.85 -7.49 2.35
C GLU A 68 -19.70 -7.75 1.09
#